data_AF-A0A850RF51-F1
#
_entry.id   AF-A0A850RF51-F1
#
_cell.length_a   1.000
_cell.length_b   1.000
_cell.length_c   1.000
_cell.angle_alpha   90.00
_cell.angle_beta   90.00
_cell.angle_gamma   90.00
#
_symmetry.space_group_name_H-M   'P 1'
#
loop_
_entity.id
_entity.type
_entity.pdbx_description
1 polymer ?
#
loop_
_entity_poly.entity_id
_entity_poly.type
_entity_poly.pdbx_seq_one_letter_code
_entity_poly.pdbx_strand_id
1 'polypeptide(L)'
;MSRPKKHPPLSSRELLERIGLNEEHPTNLLVDEPLDDLRGDLGGALRERYQSLVQTHRFAPGDLVTWKAGLKNKRHPRYGQPAVVVEVLETPLRDGEDDSGSTYFREPLDLVLGHIWDSDPGRGELMVFHYDSRRFQPWTEER
;
A
#
# COMPACT_ATOMS: atom_id res chain seq x y z
N MET A 1 -29.79 32.62 -21.42
CA MET A 1 -29.01 32.34 -20.20
C MET A 1 -29.59 31.12 -19.51
N SER A 2 -28.96 29.94 -19.66
CA SER A 2 -29.46 28.68 -19.09
C SER A 2 -28.79 28.41 -17.74
N ARG A 3 -29.58 28.22 -16.68
CA ARG A 3 -29.11 27.92 -15.32
C ARG A 3 -28.49 26.52 -15.28
N PRO A 4 -27.37 26.28 -14.57
CA PRO A 4 -26.84 24.94 -14.39
C PRO A 4 -27.82 24.11 -13.54
N LYS A 5 -28.23 22.96 -14.06
CA LYS A 5 -29.07 22.00 -13.33
C LYS A 5 -28.25 21.44 -12.16
N LYS A 6 -28.67 21.70 -10.92
CA LYS A 6 -28.11 21.04 -9.74
C LYS A 6 -28.47 19.57 -9.82
N HIS A 7 -27.48 18.69 -9.91
CA HIS A 7 -27.68 17.26 -9.79
C HIS A 7 -28.20 16.94 -8.38
N PRO A 8 -29.19 16.04 -8.23
CA PRO A 8 -29.69 15.65 -6.93
C PRO A 8 -28.55 15.02 -6.10
N PRO A 9 -28.59 15.16 -4.76
CA PRO A 9 -27.62 14.51 -3.89
C PRO A 9 -27.74 12.99 -4.07
N LEU A 10 -26.60 12.34 -4.26
CA LEU A 10 -26.53 10.89 -4.41
C LEU A 10 -27.09 10.22 -3.16
N SER A 11 -27.89 9.18 -3.36
CA SER A 11 -28.26 8.30 -2.27
C SER A 11 -27.01 7.60 -1.71
N SER A 12 -27.06 7.21 -0.44
CA SER A 12 -25.96 6.45 0.19
C SER A 12 -25.58 5.21 -0.61
N ARG A 13 -26.54 4.58 -1.29
CA ARG A 13 -26.30 3.40 -2.13
C ARG A 13 -25.50 3.73 -3.39
N GLU A 14 -25.83 4.81 -4.09
CA GLU A 14 -25.08 5.27 -5.27
C GLU A 14 -23.67 5.77 -4.93
N LEU A 15 -23.49 6.31 -3.72
CA LEU A 15 -22.18 6.65 -3.19
C LEU A 15 -21.32 5.41 -2.97
N LEU A 16 -21.88 4.36 -2.35
CA LEU A 16 -21.20 3.09 -2.10
C LEU A 16 -20.78 2.40 -3.41
N GLU A 17 -21.65 2.37 -4.42
CA GLU A 17 -21.32 1.82 -5.74
C GLU A 17 -20.16 2.57 -6.41
N ARG A 18 -20.12 3.90 -6.33
CA ARG A 18 -19.05 4.71 -6.94
C ARG A 18 -17.69 4.52 -6.29
N ILE A 19 -17.64 4.12 -5.02
CA ILE A 19 -16.39 3.81 -4.31
C ILE A 19 -16.06 2.31 -4.35
N GLY A 20 -16.76 1.53 -5.17
CA GLY A 20 -16.49 0.10 -5.36
C GLY A 20 -16.94 -0.80 -4.20
N LEU A 21 -17.83 -0.30 -3.33
CA LEU A 21 -18.46 -1.08 -2.26
C LEU A 21 -19.85 -1.49 -2.73
N ASN A 22 -19.97 -2.65 -3.37
CA ASN A 22 -21.25 -3.24 -3.76
C ASN A 22 -21.56 -4.45 -2.84
N GLU A 23 -22.85 -4.71 -2.58
CA GLU A 23 -23.27 -5.87 -1.76
C GLU A 23 -22.98 -7.22 -2.45
N GLU A 24 -22.80 -7.23 -3.78
CA GLU A 24 -22.41 -8.44 -4.53
C GLU A 24 -20.90 -8.75 -4.42
N HIS A 25 -20.10 -7.75 -4.05
CA HIS A 25 -18.67 -7.87 -3.78
C HIS A 25 -18.37 -7.10 -2.51
N PRO A 26 -18.64 -7.68 -1.32
CA PRO A 26 -18.15 -7.09 -0.09
C PRO A 26 -16.63 -7.07 -0.23
N THR A 27 -16.07 -5.91 -0.53
CA THR A 27 -14.69 -5.65 -0.18
C THR A 27 -14.72 -5.72 1.32
N ASN A 28 -14.39 -6.89 1.86
CA ASN A 28 -14.33 -7.12 3.28
C ASN A 28 -13.22 -6.20 3.80
N LEU A 29 -13.59 -4.97 4.12
CA LEU A 29 -12.74 -3.99 4.80
C LEU A 29 -12.38 -4.46 6.21
N LEU A 30 -13.02 -5.55 6.66
CA LEU A 30 -12.78 -6.30 7.88
C LEU A 30 -12.83 -7.81 7.57
N VAL A 31 -12.08 -8.34 6.58
CA VAL A 31 -11.74 -9.77 6.72
C VAL A 31 -10.78 -9.79 7.89
N ASP A 32 -11.26 -10.21 9.05
CA ASP A 32 -10.42 -10.99 9.95
C ASP A 32 -10.04 -12.25 9.14
N GLU A 33 -9.11 -12.12 8.18
CA GLU A 33 -8.42 -13.29 7.67
C GLU A 33 -7.80 -13.88 8.93
N PRO A 34 -8.27 -15.06 9.37
CA PRO A 34 -7.69 -15.65 10.54
C PRO A 34 -6.21 -15.75 10.25
N LEU A 35 -5.41 -15.22 11.17
CA LEU A 35 -3.96 -15.27 11.14
C LEU A 35 -3.58 -16.74 11.39
N ASP A 36 -3.90 -17.60 10.42
CA ASP A 36 -3.78 -19.05 10.50
C ASP A 36 -2.30 -19.45 10.61
N ASP A 37 -1.40 -18.56 10.20
CA ASP A 37 0.05 -18.59 10.43
C ASP A 37 0.48 -18.14 11.84
N LEU A 38 -0.39 -17.48 12.61
CA LEU A 38 -0.13 -17.00 13.98
C LEU A 38 -0.77 -17.86 15.08
N ARG A 39 -1.46 -18.95 14.73
CA ARG A 39 -2.02 -19.90 15.71
C ARG A 39 -0.89 -20.69 16.38
N GLY A 40 -0.23 -20.10 17.37
CA GLY A 40 0.70 -20.80 18.26
C GLY A 40 1.62 -19.89 19.07
N ASP A 41 2.23 -18.88 18.42
CA ASP A 41 3.16 -17.93 19.08
C ASP A 41 3.17 -16.56 18.38
N LEU A 42 2.21 -15.70 18.74
CA LEU A 42 2.16 -14.31 18.28
C LEU A 42 3.45 -13.54 18.63
N GLY A 43 4.09 -13.85 19.76
CA GLY A 43 5.31 -13.20 20.19
C GLY A 43 6.50 -13.52 19.28
N GLY A 44 6.63 -14.78 18.88
CA GLY A 44 7.60 -15.25 17.89
C GLY A 44 7.43 -14.52 16.56
N ALA A 45 6.22 -14.54 16.01
CA ALA A 45 5.93 -13.87 14.74
C ALA A 45 6.19 -12.36 14.79
N LEU A 46 5.82 -11.68 15.88
CA LEU A 46 6.11 -10.26 16.06
C LEU A 46 7.61 -9.97 16.05
N ARG A 47 8.42 -10.82 16.72
CA ARG A 47 9.88 -10.68 16.72
C ARG A 47 10.46 -10.89 15.33
N GLU A 48 9.97 -11.87 14.58
CA GLU A 48 10.41 -12.11 13.20
C GLU A 48 10.07 -10.93 12.27
N ARG A 49 8.84 -10.43 12.32
CA ARG A 49 8.43 -9.26 11.52
C ARG A 49 9.22 -8.01 11.91
N TYR A 50 9.47 -7.81 13.21
CA TYR A 50 10.32 -6.73 13.69
C TYR A 50 11.75 -6.85 13.18
N GLN A 51 12.36 -8.04 13.28
CA GLN A 51 13.71 -8.31 12.76
C GLN A 51 13.81 -8.03 11.26
N SER A 52 12.81 -8.47 10.50
CA SER A 52 12.70 -8.18 9.06
C SER A 52 12.58 -6.68 8.79
N LEU A 53 11.80 -5.95 9.58
CA LEU A 53 11.62 -4.50 9.43
C LEU A 53 12.92 -3.73 9.71
N VAL A 54 13.66 -4.07 10.78
CA VAL A 54 14.90 -3.35 11.13
C VAL A 54 16.09 -3.70 10.24
N GLN A 55 16.02 -4.81 9.50
CA GLN A 55 17.02 -5.18 8.51
C GLN A 55 16.90 -4.30 7.26
N THR A 56 17.63 -3.19 7.18
CA THR A 56 17.49 -2.28 6.04
C THR A 56 18.29 -2.72 4.82
N HIS A 57 17.82 -2.35 3.64
CA HIS A 57 18.54 -2.47 2.38
C HIS A 57 18.89 -1.08 1.85
N ARG A 58 20.00 -0.97 1.12
CA ARG A 58 20.34 0.25 0.38
C ARG A 58 19.81 0.09 -1.04
N PHE A 59 19.02 1.06 -1.47
CA PHE A 59 18.44 1.11 -2.81
C PHE A 59 19.03 2.28 -3.60
N ALA A 60 18.95 2.17 -4.91
CA ALA A 60 19.24 3.23 -5.87
C ALA A 60 18.13 3.30 -6.92
N PRO A 61 17.92 4.46 -7.57
CA PRO A 61 17.01 4.58 -8.70
C PRO A 61 17.29 3.50 -9.77
N GLY A 62 16.23 2.83 -10.22
CA GLY A 62 16.28 1.72 -11.17
C GLY A 62 16.27 0.32 -10.53
N ASP A 63 16.53 0.19 -9.23
CA ASP A 63 16.44 -1.11 -8.55
C ASP A 63 15.00 -1.65 -8.59
N LEU A 64 14.85 -2.96 -8.78
CA LEU A 64 13.57 -3.64 -8.59
C LEU A 64 13.47 -4.14 -7.16
N VAL A 65 12.34 -3.85 -6.54
CA VAL A 65 12.07 -4.18 -5.14
C VAL A 65 10.71 -4.83 -4.98
N THR A 66 10.53 -5.53 -3.88
CA THR A 66 9.25 -6.10 -3.48
C THR A 66 9.07 -6.03 -1.97
N TRP A 67 7.84 -6.23 -1.51
CA TRP A 67 7.55 -6.26 -0.09
C TRP A 67 8.29 -7.41 0.59
N LYS A 68 8.84 -7.14 1.77
CA LYS A 68 9.18 -8.20 2.71
C LYS A 68 7.91 -8.89 3.18
N ALA A 69 8.00 -10.21 3.36
CA ALA A 69 6.88 -11.01 3.84
C ALA A 69 6.31 -10.45 5.15
N GLY A 70 5.00 -10.19 5.17
CA GLY A 70 4.28 -9.69 6.34
C GLY A 70 4.48 -8.21 6.67
N LEU A 71 5.15 -7.41 5.83
CA LEU A 71 5.40 -5.98 6.09
C LEU A 71 4.66 -5.01 5.16
N LYS A 72 3.84 -5.51 4.22
CA LYS A 72 3.00 -4.68 3.34
C LYS A 72 1.96 -3.91 4.15
N ASN A 73 1.90 -2.60 3.93
CA ASN A 73 0.90 -1.72 4.53
C ASN A 73 0.15 -0.85 3.52
N LYS A 74 0.41 -0.98 2.21
CA LYS A 74 -0.32 -0.26 1.15
C LYS A 74 -0.91 -1.24 0.15
N ARG A 75 -1.94 -0.79 -0.59
CA ARG A 75 -2.67 -1.64 -1.55
C ARG A 75 -1.76 -2.13 -2.69
N HIS A 76 -0.88 -1.26 -3.18
CA HIS A 76 0.05 -1.52 -4.27
C HIS A 76 1.50 -1.32 -3.81
N PRO A 77 2.48 -2.00 -4.43
CA PRO A 77 2.29 -3.17 -5.30
C PRO A 77 1.68 -4.35 -4.52
N ARG A 78 1.15 -5.37 -5.21
CA ARG A 78 0.72 -6.62 -4.53
C ARG A 78 1.95 -7.38 -4.04
N TYR A 79 1.79 -8.31 -3.09
CA TYR A 79 2.88 -9.21 -2.73
C TYR A 79 3.39 -9.97 -3.96
N GLY A 80 4.71 -10.14 -4.07
CA GLY A 80 5.37 -10.78 -5.21
C GLY A 80 5.46 -9.94 -6.48
N GLN A 81 4.68 -8.86 -6.60
CA GLN A 81 4.83 -7.93 -7.73
C GLN A 81 6.06 -7.04 -7.52
N PRO A 82 6.88 -6.82 -8.56
CA PRO A 82 7.98 -5.88 -8.49
C PRO A 82 7.46 -4.43 -8.58
N ALA A 83 8.20 -3.54 -7.93
CA ALA A 83 8.14 -2.10 -8.16
C ALA A 83 9.56 -1.60 -8.47
N VAL A 84 9.66 -0.51 -9.23
CA VAL A 84 10.94 0.14 -9.54
C VAL A 84 11.19 1.30 -8.60
N VAL A 85 12.42 1.42 -8.09
CA VAL A 85 12.84 2.59 -7.32
C VAL A 85 12.97 3.78 -8.27
N VAL A 86 12.18 4.81 -8.03
CA VAL A 86 12.22 6.08 -8.78
C VAL A 86 13.17 7.06 -8.10
N GLU A 87 13.11 7.14 -6.77
CA GLU A 87 13.92 8.05 -5.97
C GLU A 87 14.11 7.52 -4.55
N VAL A 88 15.24 7.86 -3.94
CA VAL A 88 15.51 7.66 -2.50
C VAL A 88 15.72 9.03 -1.88
N LEU A 89 14.86 9.40 -0.93
CA LEU A 89 14.87 10.72 -0.32
C LEU A 89 15.87 10.78 0.84
N GLU A 90 16.74 11.79 0.83
CA GLU A 90 17.68 12.01 1.95
C GLU A 90 16.95 12.36 3.25
N THR A 91 15.84 13.10 3.14
CA THR A 91 14.96 13.45 4.26
C THR A 91 13.60 12.80 4.07
N PRO A 92 13.19 11.84 4.92
CA PRO A 92 11.90 11.18 4.79
C PRO A 92 10.75 12.16 4.93
N LEU A 93 9.75 12.04 4.06
CA LEU A 93 8.47 12.72 4.24
C LEU A 93 7.75 12.07 5.42
N ARG A 94 7.13 12.90 6.25
CA ARG A 94 6.18 12.46 7.26
C ARG A 94 4.85 13.06 6.85
N ASP A 95 3.88 12.19 6.62
CA ASP A 95 2.54 12.63 6.24
C ASP A 95 1.94 13.50 7.35
N GLY A 96 1.01 14.37 6.98
CA GLY A 96 0.24 15.22 7.90
C GLY A 96 -0.90 14.47 8.59
N GLU A 97 -0.88 13.14 8.62
CA GLU A 97 -1.83 12.34 9.37
C GLU A 97 -1.68 12.68 10.86
N ASP A 98 -2.76 13.17 11.47
CA ASP A 98 -2.77 13.63 12.87
C ASP A 98 -3.35 12.56 13.82
N ASP A 99 -3.94 11.48 13.28
CA ASP A 99 -4.44 10.38 14.10
C ASP A 99 -3.32 9.40 14.48
N SER A 100 -2.89 9.46 15.74
CA SER A 100 -1.90 8.55 16.32
C SER A 100 -2.30 7.06 16.30
N GLY A 101 -3.58 6.73 16.09
CA GLY A 101 -4.07 5.37 15.91
C GLY A 101 -3.90 4.83 14.48
N SER A 102 -3.59 5.69 13.50
CA SER A 102 -3.41 5.29 12.10
C SER A 102 -2.08 4.55 11.90
N THR A 103 -2.12 3.46 11.12
CA THR A 103 -0.92 2.70 10.73
C THR A 103 0.07 3.51 9.90
N TYR A 104 -0.32 4.70 9.43
CA TYR A 104 0.49 5.59 8.61
C TYR A 104 1.00 6.82 9.39
N PHE A 105 0.59 6.96 10.66
CA PHE A 105 0.96 8.09 11.48
C PHE A 105 2.49 8.21 11.60
N ARG A 106 3.03 9.33 11.11
CA ARG A 106 4.47 9.64 11.11
C ARG A 106 5.35 8.55 10.51
N GLU A 107 4.82 7.76 9.57
CA GLU A 107 5.62 6.81 8.81
C GLU A 107 6.76 7.56 8.08
N PRO A 108 8.02 7.10 8.17
CA PRO A 108 9.14 7.74 7.48
C PRO A 108 9.14 7.33 6.01
N LEU A 109 8.47 8.10 5.17
CA LEU A 109 8.36 7.84 3.75
C LEU A 109 9.61 8.37 3.02
N ASP A 110 10.60 7.51 2.82
CA ASP A 110 11.91 7.83 2.25
C ASP A 110 12.16 7.20 0.87
N LEU A 111 11.24 6.36 0.40
CA LEU A 111 11.38 5.62 -0.85
C LEU A 111 10.23 5.94 -1.81
N VAL A 112 10.56 6.38 -3.02
CA VAL A 112 9.58 6.64 -4.07
C VAL A 112 9.61 5.47 -5.05
N LEU A 113 8.47 4.77 -5.17
CA LEU A 113 8.36 3.60 -6.03
C LEU A 113 7.35 3.80 -7.14
N GLY A 114 7.73 3.37 -8.34
CA GLY A 114 6.88 3.26 -9.51
C GLY A 114 6.36 1.83 -9.68
N HIS A 115 5.09 1.68 -10.01
CA HIS A 115 4.52 0.39 -10.42
C HIS A 115 3.52 0.55 -11.55
N ILE A 116 3.29 -0.53 -12.30
CA ILE A 116 2.31 -0.56 -13.38
C ILE A 116 0.91 -0.66 -12.78
N TRP A 117 0.05 0.29 -13.14
CA TRP A 117 -1.33 0.28 -12.72
C TRP A 117 -2.10 -0.83 -13.44
N ASP A 118 -2.77 -1.70 -12.68
CA ASP A 118 -3.47 -2.88 -13.22
C ASP A 118 -4.97 -2.67 -13.38
N SER A 119 -5.46 -1.49 -13.00
CA SER A 119 -6.89 -1.16 -12.90
C SER A 119 -7.25 -0.02 -13.86
N ASP A 120 -8.49 -0.02 -14.37
CA ASP A 120 -9.01 1.10 -15.16
C ASP A 120 -9.62 2.18 -14.24
N PRO A 121 -9.59 3.47 -14.64
CA PRO A 121 -8.86 4.02 -15.79
C PRO A 121 -7.34 4.08 -15.53
N GLY A 122 -6.54 4.02 -16.60
CA GLY A 122 -5.08 4.16 -16.52
C GLY A 122 -4.31 2.84 -16.39
N ARG A 123 -4.92 1.71 -16.76
CA ARG A 123 -4.22 0.42 -16.82
C ARG A 123 -3.01 0.52 -17.75
N GLY A 124 -1.86 0.03 -17.30
CA GLY A 124 -0.59 0.07 -18.03
C GLY A 124 0.27 1.29 -17.74
N GLU A 125 -0.28 2.30 -17.07
CA GLU A 125 0.47 3.52 -16.72
C GLU A 125 1.42 3.29 -15.54
N LEU A 126 2.52 4.05 -15.51
CA LEU A 126 3.44 4.08 -14.38
C LEU A 126 2.90 5.04 -13.32
N MET A 127 2.50 4.48 -12.18
CA MET A 127 2.04 5.25 -11.02
C MET A 127 3.10 5.27 -9.93
N VAL A 128 3.30 6.45 -9.34
CA VAL A 128 4.39 6.70 -8.38
C VAL A 128 3.82 7.07 -7.01
N PHE A 129 4.33 6.43 -5.96
CA PHE A 129 3.92 6.68 -4.58
C PHE A 129 5.11 6.64 -3.63
N HIS A 130 4.90 7.17 -2.42
CA HIS A 130 5.90 7.19 -1.35
C HIS A 130 5.70 6.04 -0.38
N TYR A 131 6.81 5.47 0.10
CA TYR A 131 6.88 4.28 0.92
C TYR A 131 8.00 4.40 1.96
N ASP A 132 7.93 3.56 3.00
CA ASP A 132 9.00 3.31 3.96
C ASP A 132 9.92 2.21 3.42
N SER A 133 11.18 2.56 3.15
CA SER A 133 12.20 1.67 2.59
C SER A 133 12.43 0.40 3.40
N ARG A 134 12.21 0.44 4.72
CA ARG A 134 12.42 -0.67 5.65
C ARG A 134 11.53 -1.87 5.34
N ARG A 135 10.40 -1.64 4.66
CA ARG A 135 9.41 -2.67 4.32
C ARG A 135 9.73 -3.42 3.02
N PHE A 136 10.74 -2.98 2.27
CA PHE A 136 11.11 -3.54 0.98
C PHE A 136 12.41 -4.33 1.04
N GLN A 137 12.53 -5.27 0.12
CA GLN A 137 13.73 -6.04 -0.17
C GLN A 137 13.98 -6.04 -1.69
N PRO A 138 15.21 -6.33 -2.16
CA PRO A 138 15.46 -6.55 -3.58
C PRO A 138 14.52 -7.62 -4.15
N TRP A 139 13.97 -7.34 -5.33
CA TRP A 139 13.18 -8.33 -6.05
C TRP A 139 14.11 -9.27 -6.79
N THR A 140 13.88 -10.57 -6.61
CA THR A 140 14.58 -11.63 -7.33
C THR A 140 13.62 -12.27 -8.31
N GLU A 141 14.00 -12.30 -9.59
CA GLU A 141 13.27 -13.08 -10.60
C GLU A 141 13.46 -14.56 -10.28
N GLU A 142 12.39 -15.25 -9.86
CA GLU A 142 12.38 -16.72 -9.85
C GLU A 142 12.44 -17.16 -11.31
N ARG A 143 13.58 -17.74 -11.70
CA ARG A 143 13.81 -18.34 -13.02
C ARG A 143 13.28 -19.76 -13.10
#